data_AF-A0A4S2J800-F1
#
_entry.id   AF-A0A4S2J800-F1
#
_cell.length_a   1.000
_cell.length_b   1.000
_cell.length_c   1.000
_cell.angle_alpha   90.00
_cell.angle_beta   90.00
_cell.angle_gamma   90.00
#
_symmetry.space_group_name_H-M   'P 1'
#
loop_
_entity.id
_entity.type
_entity.pdbx_description
1 polymer ?
#
loop_
_entity_poly.entity_id
_entity_poly.type
_entity_poly.pdbx_seq_one_letter_code
_entity_poly.pdbx_strand_id
1 'polypeptide(L)'
;MPRSTHKSVARARMQYLGEPKAAALGSVPRDGSLGLDACSPEQRKLRALLALGLFNRAGFWQPHHGTAAWGIHTLVAYDIIVSPRFKSLVLITDVPHNVAPYLLPSSDGGSSLPGLRLEEFRGKRTYIARHMPTGAQLVITGNPSGTWGGKAHRSPRGDFFPVTKPLTGAEQTRLAEVPDMSEDAERLLAGLTCRIAAQDADGKWAIGNWFSDPLMRPGWLTDHGEDRYMKQLRGSGNRWSLQWNGFPFVEDVAASLTASPIGVSSASAHDAGDHHEVRLGSAILRLIGQRGSLKRKSGVTL
;
A
#
# COMPACT_ATOMS: atom_id res chain seq x y z
N MET A 1 19.53 15.70 -13.49
CA MET A 1 20.18 14.70 -12.61
C MET A 1 21.18 13.87 -13.41
N PRO A 2 22.41 13.64 -12.91
CA PRO A 2 23.40 12.79 -13.56
C PRO A 2 22.92 11.34 -13.76
N ARG A 3 23.36 10.69 -14.84
CA ARG A 3 22.97 9.30 -15.19
C ARG A 3 23.40 8.27 -14.13
N SER A 4 24.47 8.56 -13.38
CA SER A 4 24.94 7.73 -12.25
C SER A 4 23.94 7.76 -11.08
N THR A 5 23.48 8.94 -10.68
CA THR A 5 22.47 9.13 -9.62
C THR A 5 21.14 8.47 -9.98
N HIS A 6 20.71 8.55 -11.25
CA HIS A 6 19.49 7.88 -11.70
C HIS A 6 19.56 6.36 -11.53
N LYS A 7 20.71 5.75 -11.84
CA LYS A 7 20.91 4.31 -11.67
C LYS A 7 20.99 3.90 -10.21
N SER A 8 21.61 4.71 -9.35
CA SER A 8 21.69 4.42 -7.91
C SER A 8 20.32 4.48 -7.25
N VAL A 9 19.50 5.49 -7.57
CA VAL A 9 18.11 5.58 -7.07
C VAL A 9 17.28 4.38 -7.52
N ALA A 10 17.34 4.02 -8.80
CA ALA A 10 16.64 2.83 -9.29
C ALA A 10 17.10 1.56 -8.57
N ARG A 11 18.40 1.39 -8.35
CA ARG A 11 18.94 0.25 -7.59
C ARG A 11 18.41 0.20 -6.16
N ALA A 12 18.37 1.34 -5.47
CA ALA A 12 17.79 1.43 -4.14
C ALA A 12 16.31 1.02 -4.15
N ARG A 13 15.50 1.52 -5.09
CA ARG A 13 14.10 1.09 -5.22
C ARG A 13 13.97 -0.42 -5.43
N MET A 14 14.82 -1.02 -6.26
CA MET A 14 14.82 -2.49 -6.45
C MET A 14 15.10 -3.23 -5.14
N GLN A 15 16.08 -2.77 -4.35
CA GLN A 15 16.47 -3.41 -3.09
C GLN A 15 15.36 -3.29 -2.03
N TYR A 16 14.75 -2.12 -1.92
CA TYR A 16 13.77 -1.84 -0.87
C TYR A 16 12.34 -2.28 -1.21
N LEU A 17 11.94 -2.28 -2.49
CA LEU A 17 10.57 -2.57 -2.92
C LEU A 17 10.42 -3.86 -3.74
N GLY A 18 11.53 -4.51 -4.10
CA GLY A 18 11.51 -5.65 -5.02
C GLY A 18 11.16 -5.26 -6.46
N GLU A 19 11.24 -3.98 -6.82
CA GLU A 19 10.87 -3.53 -8.16
C GLU A 19 11.72 -4.17 -9.25
N PRO A 20 11.13 -4.52 -10.40
CA PRO A 20 11.91 -4.88 -11.58
C PRO A 20 12.65 -3.64 -12.08
N LYS A 21 13.87 -3.85 -12.59
CA LYS A 21 14.78 -2.77 -13.03
C LYS A 21 14.13 -1.75 -13.96
N ALA A 22 13.29 -2.20 -14.89
CA ALA A 22 12.61 -1.32 -15.85
C ALA A 22 11.57 -0.41 -15.16
N ALA A 23 10.77 -0.95 -14.23
CA ALA A 23 9.86 -0.14 -13.42
C ALA A 23 10.62 0.85 -12.54
N ALA A 24 11.66 0.37 -11.84
CA ALA A 24 12.47 1.22 -10.97
C ALA A 24 13.09 2.40 -11.72
N LEU A 25 13.65 2.17 -12.90
CA LEU A 25 14.17 3.23 -13.77
C LEU A 25 13.07 4.19 -14.23
N GLY A 26 11.90 3.69 -14.59
CA GLY A 26 10.77 4.52 -15.03
C GLY A 26 10.12 5.36 -13.93
N SER A 27 10.41 5.05 -12.66
CA SER A 27 9.81 5.68 -11.48
C SER A 27 10.76 6.67 -10.78
N VAL A 28 12.00 6.86 -11.27
CA VAL A 28 12.98 7.75 -10.64
C VAL A 28 12.58 9.22 -10.83
N PRO A 29 12.43 10.00 -9.75
CA PRO A 29 12.14 11.43 -9.84
C PRO A 29 13.38 12.24 -10.24
N ARG A 30 13.17 13.51 -10.60
CA ARG A 30 14.27 14.40 -10.97
C ARG A 30 15.06 14.95 -9.77
N ASP A 31 14.47 14.90 -8.58
CA ASP A 31 15.01 15.46 -7.33
C ASP A 31 16.04 14.57 -6.63
N GLY A 32 16.28 13.35 -7.14
CA GLY A 32 17.23 12.39 -6.57
C GLY A 32 16.72 11.63 -5.35
N SER A 33 15.49 11.87 -4.90
CA SER A 33 14.82 11.03 -3.89
C SER A 33 14.43 9.67 -4.48
N LEU A 34 13.95 8.74 -3.65
CA LEU A 34 13.37 7.51 -4.17
C LEU A 34 12.06 7.75 -4.92
N GLY A 35 11.36 8.88 -4.73
CA GLY A 35 10.13 9.22 -5.45
C GLY A 35 8.88 8.43 -5.04
N LEU A 36 8.90 7.82 -3.85
CA LEU A 36 7.79 7.04 -3.30
C LEU A 36 6.61 7.96 -2.96
N ASP A 37 6.89 9.07 -2.29
CA ASP A 37 5.89 10.03 -1.82
C ASP A 37 5.82 11.29 -2.71
N ALA A 38 6.78 11.45 -3.64
CA ALA A 38 6.77 12.52 -4.64
C ALA A 38 5.71 12.21 -5.72
N CYS A 39 4.47 12.64 -5.47
CA CYS A 39 3.33 12.38 -6.34
C CYS A 39 2.38 13.59 -6.41
N SER A 40 1.46 13.56 -7.36
CA SER A 40 0.41 14.58 -7.46
C SER A 40 -0.58 14.48 -6.28
N PRO A 41 -1.29 15.57 -5.92
CA PRO A 41 -2.30 15.52 -4.85
C PRO A 41 -3.37 14.45 -5.08
N GLU A 42 -3.75 14.22 -6.34
CA GLU A 42 -4.72 13.19 -6.73
C GLU A 42 -4.21 11.79 -6.39
N GLN A 43 -2.93 11.51 -6.68
CA GLN A 43 -2.29 10.24 -6.36
C GLN A 43 -2.15 10.04 -4.86
N ARG A 44 -1.78 11.09 -4.12
CA ARG A 44 -1.70 11.03 -2.67
C ARG A 44 -3.05 10.64 -2.06
N LYS A 45 -4.14 11.30 -2.48
CA LYS A 45 -5.51 10.97 -2.04
C LYS A 45 -5.90 9.53 -2.37
N LEU A 46 -5.66 9.08 -3.59
CA LEU A 46 -5.93 7.69 -3.98
C LEU A 46 -5.17 6.68 -3.11
N ARG A 47 -3.88 6.92 -2.85
CA ARG A 47 -3.06 6.03 -2.03
C ARG A 47 -3.53 6.01 -0.58
N ALA A 48 -3.90 7.17 -0.02
CA ALA A 48 -4.47 7.23 1.33
C ALA A 48 -5.80 6.46 1.42
N LEU A 49 -6.67 6.57 0.41
CA LEU A 49 -7.90 5.75 0.31
C LEU A 49 -7.60 4.25 0.19
N LEU A 50 -6.59 3.87 -0.59
CA LEU A 50 -6.17 2.47 -0.68
C LEU A 50 -5.69 1.94 0.68
N ALA A 51 -5.00 2.74 1.49
CA ALA A 51 -4.64 2.33 2.85
C ALA A 51 -5.88 1.97 3.68
N LEU A 52 -6.96 2.76 3.59
CA LEU A 52 -8.22 2.43 4.25
C LEU A 52 -8.79 1.10 3.78
N GLY A 53 -8.75 0.81 2.48
CA GLY A 53 -9.22 -0.46 1.94
C GLY A 53 -8.34 -1.66 2.34
N LEU A 54 -7.02 -1.49 2.32
CA LEU A 54 -6.04 -2.54 2.60
C LEU A 54 -6.00 -2.91 4.09
N PHE A 55 -6.21 -1.93 4.98
CA PHE A 55 -6.01 -2.08 6.43
C PHE A 55 -7.31 -2.09 7.24
N ASN A 56 -8.46 -2.30 6.60
CA ASN A 56 -9.72 -2.56 7.29
C ASN A 56 -10.30 -3.90 6.81
N ARG A 57 -10.25 -4.92 7.68
CA ARG A 57 -10.88 -6.22 7.47
C ARG A 57 -12.13 -6.31 8.33
N ALA A 58 -13.26 -6.68 7.72
CA ALA A 58 -14.46 -7.01 8.47
C ALA A 58 -14.21 -8.22 9.38
N GLY A 59 -14.56 -8.10 10.65
CA GLY A 59 -14.28 -9.11 11.66
C GLY A 59 -14.60 -8.61 13.07
N PHE A 60 -13.97 -9.24 14.06
CA PHE A 60 -14.22 -8.94 15.48
C PHE A 60 -13.95 -7.48 15.85
N TRP A 61 -12.86 -6.89 15.33
CA TRP A 61 -12.55 -5.48 15.62
C TRP A 61 -13.39 -4.49 14.82
N GLN A 62 -13.97 -4.89 13.69
CA GLN A 62 -14.66 -3.98 12.79
C GLN A 62 -15.86 -4.67 12.11
N PRO A 63 -17.10 -4.20 12.37
CA PRO A 63 -18.27 -4.70 11.66
C PRO A 63 -18.15 -4.50 10.14
N HIS A 64 -18.90 -5.27 9.36
CA HIS A 64 -18.88 -5.24 7.90
C HIS A 64 -19.57 -3.98 7.30
N HIS A 65 -19.03 -2.80 7.61
CA HIS A 65 -19.54 -1.47 7.25
C HIS A 65 -18.37 -0.51 6.98
N GLY A 66 -18.67 0.66 6.39
CA GLY A 66 -17.66 1.66 6.03
C GLY A 66 -16.57 1.08 5.12
N THR A 67 -15.32 1.42 5.39
CA THR A 67 -14.14 1.01 4.59
C THR A 67 -13.89 -0.50 4.61
N ALA A 68 -14.28 -1.21 5.67
CA ALA A 68 -14.14 -2.67 5.73
C ALA A 68 -15.04 -3.39 4.70
N ALA A 69 -16.19 -2.80 4.36
CA ALA A 69 -17.11 -3.35 3.36
C ALA A 69 -16.56 -3.28 1.93
N TRP A 70 -15.44 -2.59 1.71
CA TRP A 70 -14.77 -2.54 0.40
C TRP A 70 -14.07 -3.86 0.08
N GLY A 71 -13.71 -4.68 1.09
CA GLY A 71 -13.14 -6.02 0.89
C GLY A 71 -11.74 -6.05 0.25
N ILE A 72 -11.06 -4.91 0.19
CA ILE A 72 -9.74 -4.75 -0.47
C ILE A 72 -8.61 -5.39 0.37
N HIS A 73 -8.81 -5.58 1.68
CA HIS A 73 -7.80 -6.14 2.59
C HIS A 73 -7.21 -7.47 2.12
N THR A 74 -7.94 -8.26 1.33
CA THR A 74 -7.45 -9.53 0.77
C THR A 74 -6.20 -9.35 -0.11
N LEU A 75 -6.01 -8.17 -0.72
CA LEU A 75 -4.86 -7.90 -1.58
C LEU A 75 -3.52 -7.96 -0.86
N VAL A 76 -3.50 -7.74 0.45
CA VAL A 76 -2.26 -7.87 1.23
C VAL A 76 -1.84 -9.36 1.33
N ALA A 77 -2.71 -10.32 1.06
CA ALA A 77 -2.32 -11.73 0.97
C ALA A 77 -1.69 -12.11 -0.38
N TYR A 78 -1.66 -11.21 -1.37
CA TYR A 78 -1.06 -11.46 -2.67
C TYR A 78 0.38 -10.94 -2.74
N ASP A 79 1.21 -11.61 -3.55
CA ASP A 79 2.52 -11.08 -3.93
C ASP A 79 2.35 -9.95 -4.94
N ILE A 80 2.26 -8.73 -4.41
CA ILE A 80 2.13 -7.49 -5.18
C ILE A 80 3.36 -6.62 -4.94
N ILE A 81 4.08 -6.31 -6.03
CA ILE A 81 5.11 -5.28 -6.01
C ILE A 81 4.43 -3.95 -6.32
N VAL A 82 4.46 -3.03 -5.35
CA VAL A 82 3.96 -1.67 -5.54
C VAL A 82 5.08 -0.81 -6.12
N SER A 83 4.83 -0.20 -7.27
CA SER A 83 5.73 0.76 -7.90
C SER A 83 5.09 2.14 -8.00
N PRO A 84 5.25 3.00 -6.97
CA PRO A 84 4.73 4.36 -6.98
C PRO A 84 5.43 5.22 -8.01
N ARG A 85 4.66 5.98 -8.80
CA ARG A 85 5.14 6.99 -9.75
C ARG A 85 4.48 8.33 -9.50
N PHE A 86 4.94 9.40 -10.15
CA PHE A 86 4.40 10.73 -9.92
C PHE A 86 2.87 10.84 -10.22
N LYS A 87 2.40 10.26 -11.34
CA LYS A 87 0.98 10.35 -11.79
C LYS A 87 0.18 9.05 -11.68
N SER A 88 0.83 7.94 -11.33
CA SER A 88 0.20 6.62 -11.29
C SER A 88 0.73 5.79 -10.11
N LEU A 89 -0.13 4.96 -9.53
CA LEU A 89 0.30 3.85 -8.68
C LEU A 89 0.27 2.58 -9.53
N VAL A 90 1.34 1.78 -9.50
CA VAL A 90 1.45 0.57 -10.31
C VAL A 90 1.55 -0.63 -9.39
N LEU A 91 0.66 -1.61 -9.58
CA LEU A 91 0.67 -2.90 -8.92
C LEU A 91 1.15 -3.94 -9.93
N ILE A 92 2.31 -4.54 -9.66
CA ILE A 92 2.93 -5.56 -10.50
C ILE A 92 2.70 -6.90 -9.81
N THR A 93 2.10 -7.84 -10.53
CA THR A 93 1.73 -9.17 -10.01
C THR A 93 1.64 -10.14 -11.18
N ASP A 94 1.86 -11.43 -10.95
CA ASP A 94 1.66 -12.49 -11.95
C ASP A 94 0.18 -12.85 -12.15
N VAL A 95 -0.68 -12.47 -11.19
CA VAL A 95 -2.12 -12.74 -11.17
C VAL A 95 -2.98 -11.47 -11.23
N PRO A 96 -2.79 -10.58 -12.23
CA PRO A 96 -3.53 -9.30 -12.30
C PRO A 96 -5.05 -9.50 -12.46
N HIS A 97 -5.49 -10.64 -12.99
CA HIS A 97 -6.89 -11.01 -13.14
C HIS A 97 -7.56 -11.40 -11.82
N ASN A 98 -6.79 -11.77 -10.79
CA ASN A 98 -7.28 -12.00 -9.44
C ASN A 98 -7.26 -10.71 -8.61
N VAL A 99 -6.28 -9.83 -8.85
CA VAL A 99 -6.16 -8.54 -8.15
C VAL A 99 -7.19 -7.51 -8.62
N ALA A 100 -7.41 -7.39 -9.94
CA ALA A 100 -8.30 -6.38 -10.50
C ALA A 100 -9.76 -6.45 -9.98
N PRO A 101 -10.39 -7.64 -9.83
CA PRO A 101 -11.73 -7.76 -9.25
C PRO A 101 -11.88 -7.27 -7.81
N TYR A 102 -10.82 -7.25 -6.98
CA TYR A 102 -10.91 -6.68 -5.62
C TYR A 102 -10.89 -5.14 -5.62
N LEU A 103 -10.50 -4.51 -6.73
CA LEU A 103 -10.32 -3.07 -6.82
C LEU A 103 -11.38 -2.41 -7.69
N LEU A 104 -11.74 -3.03 -8.82
CA LEU A 104 -12.64 -2.45 -9.81
C LEU A 104 -14.10 -2.79 -9.49
N PRO A 105 -14.97 -1.77 -9.27
CA PRO A 105 -16.40 -1.95 -9.24
C PRO A 105 -16.94 -2.61 -10.51
N SER A 106 -17.92 -3.48 -10.32
CA SER A 106 -18.52 -4.30 -11.37
C SER A 106 -20.02 -4.47 -11.12
N SER A 107 -20.76 -4.90 -12.16
CA SER A 107 -22.20 -5.18 -12.06
C SER A 107 -22.53 -6.39 -11.18
N ASP A 108 -21.58 -7.31 -10.97
CA ASP A 108 -21.73 -8.45 -10.05
C ASP A 108 -21.63 -8.04 -8.56
N GLY A 109 -21.28 -6.78 -8.29
CA GLY A 109 -21.07 -6.27 -6.93
C GLY A 109 -19.70 -6.67 -6.37
N GLY A 110 -19.64 -6.96 -5.07
CA GLY A 110 -18.43 -7.45 -4.42
C GLY A 110 -17.42 -6.39 -3.95
N SER A 111 -16.20 -6.86 -3.68
CA SER A 111 -15.10 -6.06 -3.14
C SER A 111 -14.60 -5.08 -4.19
N SER A 112 -14.51 -3.80 -3.85
CA SER A 112 -14.03 -2.78 -4.78
C SER A 112 -13.68 -1.48 -4.06
N LEU A 113 -12.81 -0.68 -4.68
CA LEU A 113 -12.60 0.70 -4.30
C LEU A 113 -13.70 1.56 -4.93
N PRO A 114 -14.58 2.21 -4.13
CA PRO A 114 -15.62 3.05 -4.67
C PRO A 114 -15.07 4.11 -5.64
N GLY A 115 -15.71 4.26 -6.79
CA GLY A 115 -15.33 5.27 -7.77
C GLY A 115 -14.13 4.94 -8.66
N LEU A 116 -13.50 3.76 -8.53
CA LEU A 116 -12.54 3.30 -9.51
C LEU A 116 -13.26 2.86 -10.79
N ARG A 117 -12.70 3.16 -11.96
CA ARG A 117 -13.25 2.78 -13.27
C ARG A 117 -12.17 2.23 -14.16
N LEU A 118 -12.52 1.24 -14.97
CA LEU A 118 -11.63 0.75 -16.01
C LEU A 118 -11.55 1.81 -17.12
N GLU A 119 -10.34 2.32 -17.36
CA GLU A 119 -10.04 3.26 -18.42
C GLU A 119 -9.63 2.49 -19.68
N GLU A 120 -8.67 1.59 -19.55
CA GLU A 120 -8.19 0.77 -20.66
C GLU A 120 -7.75 -0.61 -20.17
N PHE A 121 -7.83 -1.59 -21.07
CA PHE A 121 -7.14 -2.85 -20.92
C PHE A 121 -6.10 -2.98 -22.03
N ARG A 122 -4.86 -3.33 -21.67
CA ARG A 122 -3.73 -3.43 -22.60
C ARG A 122 -3.07 -4.80 -22.53
N GLY A 123 -2.11 -5.02 -23.43
CA GLY A 123 -1.31 -6.24 -23.48
C GLY A 123 -0.67 -6.61 -22.13
N LYS A 124 -0.28 -7.89 -22.02
CA LYS A 124 0.27 -8.47 -20.77
C LYS A 124 -0.67 -8.35 -19.57
N ARG A 125 -1.98 -8.48 -19.83
CA ARG A 125 -3.04 -8.44 -18.80
C ARG A 125 -2.94 -7.18 -17.94
N THR A 126 -2.88 -6.02 -18.59
CA THR A 126 -2.72 -4.74 -17.89
C THR A 126 -4.05 -4.00 -17.82
N TYR A 127 -4.54 -3.77 -16.60
CA TYR A 127 -5.69 -2.94 -16.31
C TYR A 127 -5.21 -1.54 -15.97
N ILE A 128 -5.66 -0.55 -16.73
CA ILE A 128 -5.46 0.87 -16.43
C ILE A 128 -6.79 1.38 -15.93
N ALA A 129 -6.79 1.86 -14.70
CA ALA A 129 -7.98 2.33 -14.02
C ALA A 129 -7.81 3.77 -13.56
N ARG A 130 -8.93 4.50 -13.49
CA ARG A 130 -8.99 5.88 -13.01
C ARG A 130 -9.97 5.97 -11.86
N HIS A 131 -9.54 6.59 -10.77
CA HIS A 131 -10.42 6.88 -9.65
C HIS A 131 -11.15 8.18 -9.94
N MET A 132 -12.44 8.11 -10.25
CA MET A 132 -13.22 9.25 -10.73
C MET A 132 -13.23 10.46 -9.79
N PRO A 133 -13.35 10.30 -8.45
CA PRO A 133 -13.34 11.44 -7.54
C PRO A 133 -12.02 12.23 -7.53
N THR A 134 -10.89 11.54 -7.68
CA THR A 134 -9.56 12.20 -7.62
C THR A 134 -8.94 12.41 -8.99
N GLY A 135 -9.39 11.71 -10.03
CA GLY A 135 -8.73 11.67 -11.34
C GLY A 135 -7.44 10.84 -11.37
N ALA A 136 -7.02 10.23 -10.26
CA ALA A 136 -5.77 9.48 -10.14
C ALA A 136 -5.81 8.14 -10.89
N GLN A 137 -4.68 7.75 -11.48
CA GLN A 137 -4.54 6.48 -12.19
C GLN A 137 -3.97 5.36 -11.30
N LEU A 138 -4.59 4.19 -11.35
CA LEU A 138 -4.09 2.93 -10.81
C LEU A 138 -3.84 1.97 -11.97
N VAL A 139 -2.67 1.34 -12.00
CA VAL A 139 -2.32 0.37 -13.03
C VAL A 139 -2.07 -0.97 -12.37
N ILE A 140 -2.70 -2.03 -12.86
CA ILE A 140 -2.51 -3.40 -12.39
C ILE A 140 -1.97 -4.18 -13.59
N THR A 141 -0.73 -4.69 -13.51
CA THR A 141 -0.07 -5.27 -14.68
C THR A 141 0.50 -6.65 -14.39
N GLY A 142 0.25 -7.56 -15.34
CA GLY A 142 0.91 -8.86 -15.46
C GLY A 142 2.27 -8.81 -16.11
N ASN A 143 2.76 -7.62 -16.49
CA ASN A 143 4.07 -7.48 -17.11
C ASN A 143 5.15 -7.46 -16.02
N PRO A 144 6.06 -8.45 -15.96
CA PRO A 144 7.10 -8.52 -14.93
C PRO A 144 8.10 -7.37 -15.00
N SER A 145 8.15 -6.59 -16.09
CA SER A 145 8.95 -5.36 -16.14
C SER A 145 8.29 -4.17 -15.44
N GLY A 146 7.01 -4.28 -15.07
CA GLY A 146 6.17 -3.19 -14.56
C GLY A 146 5.94 -2.06 -15.56
N THR A 147 6.27 -2.27 -16.84
CA THR A 147 5.97 -1.32 -17.91
C THR A 147 4.66 -1.69 -18.58
N TRP A 148 3.96 -0.71 -19.11
CA TRP A 148 2.76 -0.94 -19.90
C TRP A 148 2.76 -0.04 -21.13
N GLY A 149 2.23 -0.59 -22.20
CA GLY A 149 2.26 -0.02 -23.53
C GLY A 149 1.60 -0.99 -24.51
N GLY A 150 1.59 -0.64 -25.79
CA GLY A 150 0.89 -1.41 -26.80
C GLY A 150 -0.57 -1.01 -26.98
N LYS A 151 -1.26 -1.73 -27.86
CA LYS A 151 -2.62 -1.42 -28.27
C LYS A 151 -3.61 -1.68 -27.13
N ALA A 152 -4.66 -0.86 -27.08
CA ALA A 152 -5.82 -1.16 -26.25
C ALA A 152 -6.53 -2.41 -26.78
N HIS A 153 -7.02 -3.22 -25.86
CA HIS A 153 -7.77 -4.45 -26.11
C HIS A 153 -9.05 -4.42 -25.29
N ARG A 154 -10.02 -5.26 -25.68
CA ARG A 154 -11.19 -5.51 -24.85
C ARG A 154 -10.75 -6.25 -23.58
N SER A 155 -11.19 -5.77 -22.42
CA SER A 155 -11.01 -6.50 -21.16
C SER A 155 -11.69 -7.87 -21.23
N PRO A 156 -11.07 -8.94 -20.70
CA PRO A 156 -11.73 -10.25 -20.58
C PRO A 156 -12.93 -10.21 -19.63
N ARG A 157 -12.96 -9.22 -18.72
CA ARG A 157 -14.08 -8.89 -17.82
C ARG A 157 -14.82 -7.67 -18.39
N GLY A 158 -15.97 -7.90 -19.01
CA GLY A 158 -16.80 -6.86 -19.63
C GLY A 158 -17.77 -6.16 -18.67
N ASP A 159 -17.81 -6.62 -17.44
CA ASP A 159 -18.68 -6.22 -16.32
C ASP A 159 -18.09 -5.10 -15.46
N PHE A 160 -16.78 -4.83 -15.57
CA PHE A 160 -16.15 -3.69 -14.90
C PHE A 160 -16.72 -2.37 -15.40
N PHE A 161 -16.95 -1.44 -14.48
CA PHE A 161 -17.50 -0.14 -14.82
C PHE A 161 -16.47 0.70 -15.61
N PRO A 162 -16.81 1.15 -16.83
CA PRO A 162 -15.92 1.98 -17.63
C PRO A 162 -15.90 3.43 -17.13
N VAL A 163 -14.87 4.21 -17.50
CA VAL A 163 -14.75 5.64 -17.13
C VAL A 163 -15.94 6.51 -17.56
N THR A 164 -16.72 6.08 -18.55
CA THR A 164 -17.94 6.76 -18.98
C THR A 164 -19.13 6.54 -18.04
N LYS A 165 -19.05 5.56 -17.11
CA LYS A 165 -20.10 5.28 -16.13
C LYS A 165 -19.90 6.16 -14.89
N PRO A 166 -20.88 7.01 -14.52
CA PRO A 166 -20.77 7.88 -13.35
C PRO A 166 -20.74 7.08 -12.04
N LEU A 167 -20.46 7.78 -10.94
CA LEU A 167 -20.57 7.21 -9.58
C LEU A 167 -22.02 6.81 -9.31
N THR A 168 -22.22 5.57 -8.86
CA THR A 168 -23.52 5.14 -8.34
C THR A 168 -23.83 5.81 -7.00
N GLY A 169 -25.10 5.87 -6.59
CA GLY A 169 -25.48 6.43 -5.29
C GLY A 169 -24.78 5.71 -4.12
N ALA A 170 -24.67 4.37 -4.19
CA ALA A 170 -23.97 3.58 -3.17
C ALA A 170 -22.47 3.92 -3.08
N GLU A 171 -21.81 4.20 -4.20
CA GLU A 171 -20.41 4.65 -4.19
C GLU A 171 -20.28 6.05 -3.58
N GLN A 172 -21.20 6.96 -3.91
CA GLN A 172 -21.21 8.30 -3.31
C GLN A 172 -21.38 8.24 -1.79
N THR A 173 -22.32 7.42 -1.29
CA THR A 173 -22.49 7.20 0.15
C THR A 173 -21.23 6.64 0.80
N ARG A 174 -20.64 5.58 0.23
CA ARG A 174 -19.39 4.98 0.77
C ARG A 174 -18.21 5.94 0.78
N LEU A 175 -18.12 6.82 -0.22
CA LEU A 175 -17.07 7.84 -0.27
C LEU A 175 -17.31 8.97 0.74
N ALA A 176 -18.57 9.33 0.99
CA ALA A 176 -18.94 10.32 2.01
C ALA A 176 -18.68 9.83 3.45
N GLU A 177 -18.65 8.51 3.66
CA GLU A 177 -18.31 7.88 4.95
C GLU A 177 -16.79 7.84 5.22
N VAL A 178 -15.93 8.20 4.26
CA VAL A 178 -14.48 8.23 4.47
C VAL A 178 -14.16 9.33 5.48
N PRO A 179 -13.48 9.02 6.61
CA PRO A 179 -13.09 10.03 7.58
C PRO A 179 -12.16 11.06 6.95
N ASP A 180 -12.34 12.33 7.34
CA ASP A 180 -11.46 13.42 6.92
C ASP A 180 -9.99 13.11 7.25
N MET A 181 -9.09 13.53 6.36
CA MET A 181 -7.64 13.42 6.53
C MET A 181 -7.02 14.81 6.37
N SER A 182 -6.13 15.18 7.28
CA SER A 182 -5.22 16.30 7.00
C SER A 182 -4.21 15.91 5.91
N GLU A 183 -3.56 16.88 5.28
CA GLU A 183 -2.53 16.59 4.26
C GLU A 183 -1.39 15.71 4.81
N ASP A 184 -0.95 15.94 6.05
CA ASP A 184 0.08 15.10 6.67
C ASP A 184 -0.41 13.68 6.96
N ALA A 185 -1.68 13.52 7.35
CA ALA A 185 -2.28 12.20 7.51
C ALA A 185 -2.40 11.47 6.18
N GLU A 186 -2.85 12.16 5.11
CA GLU A 186 -2.85 11.59 3.75
C GLU A 186 -1.47 11.09 3.35
N ARG A 187 -0.40 11.85 3.66
CA ARG A 187 0.99 11.47 3.35
C ARG A 187 1.42 10.21 4.11
N LEU A 188 1.11 10.10 5.40
CA LEU A 188 1.41 8.90 6.20
C LEU A 188 0.65 7.67 5.68
N LEU A 189 -0.66 7.80 5.42
CA LEU A 189 -1.48 6.71 4.93
C LEU A 189 -1.10 6.29 3.51
N ALA A 190 -0.85 7.25 2.61
CA ALA A 190 -0.28 6.96 1.30
C ALA A 190 1.07 6.25 1.41
N GLY A 191 1.86 6.62 2.42
CA GLY A 191 3.14 6.01 2.73
C GLY A 191 3.04 4.52 3.06
N LEU A 192 2.02 4.12 3.83
CA LEU A 192 1.70 2.71 4.11
C LEU A 192 1.43 1.93 2.82
N THR A 193 0.55 2.45 1.95
CA THR A 193 0.23 1.80 0.67
C THR A 193 1.44 1.63 -0.24
N CYS A 194 2.34 2.63 -0.27
CA CYS A 194 3.54 2.55 -1.11
C CYS A 194 4.57 1.54 -0.62
N ARG A 195 4.43 1.05 0.62
CA ARG A 195 5.43 0.24 1.33
C ARG A 195 4.87 -1.08 1.85
N ILE A 196 3.72 -1.54 1.34
CA ILE A 196 3.09 -2.79 1.80
C ILE A 196 4.01 -4.02 1.65
N ALA A 197 4.95 -4.00 0.71
CA ALA A 197 5.92 -5.06 0.47
C ALA A 197 7.36 -4.65 0.80
N ALA A 198 7.56 -3.49 1.41
CA ALA A 198 8.90 -2.93 1.57
C ALA A 198 9.76 -3.76 2.53
N GLN A 199 11.07 -3.74 2.30
CA GLN A 199 12.05 -4.37 3.19
C GLN A 199 13.34 -3.56 3.21
N ASP A 200 14.12 -3.72 4.26
CA ASP A 200 15.44 -3.13 4.35
C ASP A 200 16.43 -3.78 3.39
N ALA A 201 17.31 -2.99 2.79
CA ALA A 201 18.36 -3.51 1.91
C ALA A 201 19.37 -4.42 2.63
N ASP A 202 19.57 -4.21 3.94
CA ASP A 202 20.45 -5.04 4.78
C ASP A 202 19.67 -6.14 5.54
N GLY A 203 18.36 -6.29 5.30
CA GLY A 203 17.52 -7.30 5.96
C GLY A 203 17.25 -7.04 7.44
N LYS A 204 17.30 -5.79 7.91
CA LYS A 204 17.01 -5.44 9.32
C LYS A 204 15.52 -5.44 9.66
N TRP A 205 14.67 -5.10 8.71
CA TRP A 205 13.21 -5.03 8.85
C TRP A 205 12.53 -5.42 7.54
N ALA A 206 11.28 -5.88 7.61
CA ALA A 206 10.47 -6.17 6.43
C ALA A 206 8.96 -6.08 6.71
N ILE A 207 8.19 -5.74 5.68
CA ILE A 207 6.72 -5.66 5.74
C ILE A 207 6.04 -6.88 5.12
N GLY A 208 6.61 -7.45 4.05
CA GLY A 208 6.22 -8.77 3.54
C GLY A 208 4.76 -8.92 3.14
N ASN A 209 4.19 -7.88 2.52
CA ASN A 209 2.78 -7.81 2.16
C ASN A 209 1.84 -7.98 3.35
N TRP A 210 2.27 -7.85 4.62
CA TRP A 210 1.39 -8.08 5.79
C TRP A 210 0.78 -9.48 5.85
N PHE A 211 1.50 -10.45 5.27
CA PHE A 211 1.12 -11.86 5.27
C PHE A 211 2.27 -12.74 5.80
N SER A 212 3.46 -12.62 5.22
CA SER A 212 4.61 -13.47 5.53
C SER A 212 5.86 -12.66 5.81
N ASP A 213 6.71 -13.12 6.74
CA ASP A 213 8.01 -12.49 6.97
C ASP A 213 9.04 -12.96 5.93
N PRO A 214 9.44 -12.10 4.97
CA PRO A 214 10.40 -12.49 3.93
C PRO A 214 11.80 -12.72 4.48
N LEU A 215 12.07 -12.23 5.70
CA LEU A 215 13.35 -12.46 6.39
C LEU A 215 13.36 -13.79 7.16
N MET A 216 12.23 -14.52 7.18
CA MET A 216 12.09 -15.83 7.83
C MET A 216 12.55 -15.81 9.30
N ARG A 217 12.28 -14.71 10.04
CA ARG A 217 12.76 -14.57 11.42
C ARG A 217 11.98 -15.52 12.34
N PRO A 218 12.65 -16.08 13.38
CA PRO A 218 12.00 -16.99 14.32
C PRO A 218 10.79 -16.36 15.03
N GLY A 219 9.75 -17.16 15.28
CA GLY A 219 8.56 -16.73 16.03
C GLY A 219 7.35 -16.33 15.18
N TRP A 220 7.44 -16.40 13.85
CA TRP A 220 6.32 -16.08 12.94
C TRP A 220 5.36 -17.25 12.68
N LEU A 221 5.84 -18.49 12.66
CA LEU A 221 5.08 -19.68 12.23
C LEU A 221 4.23 -20.37 13.32
N THR A 222 4.21 -19.91 14.57
CA THR A 222 3.85 -20.80 15.70
C THR A 222 2.39 -20.85 16.14
N ASP A 223 1.52 -19.94 15.72
CA ASP A 223 0.07 -20.12 15.89
C ASP A 223 -0.55 -20.39 14.54
N HIS A 224 -1.74 -21.02 14.39
CA HIS A 224 -2.44 -21.30 13.10
C HIS A 224 -3.93 -20.83 12.98
N GLY A 225 -4.40 -19.80 13.70
CA GLY A 225 -5.77 -19.25 13.60
C GLY A 225 -6.03 -18.11 12.57
N GLU A 226 -7.31 -17.92 12.19
CA GLU A 226 -7.81 -16.86 11.27
C GLU A 226 -7.64 -15.41 11.80
N ASP A 227 -7.46 -15.25 13.11
CA ASP A 227 -7.32 -13.96 13.80
C ASP A 227 -6.06 -13.19 13.40
N ARG A 228 -5.09 -13.86 12.77
CA ARG A 228 -3.85 -13.25 12.24
C ARG A 228 -4.07 -12.15 11.22
N TYR A 229 -5.18 -12.21 10.48
CA TYR A 229 -5.39 -11.26 9.39
C TYR A 229 -6.27 -10.09 9.80
N MET A 230 -6.62 -9.99 11.10
CA MET A 230 -7.34 -8.85 11.65
C MET A 230 -6.51 -7.58 11.51
N LYS A 231 -7.09 -6.57 10.87
CA LYS A 231 -6.49 -5.26 10.62
C LYS A 231 -7.59 -4.21 10.71
N GLN A 232 -7.32 -3.14 11.45
CA GLN A 232 -8.20 -1.99 11.57
C GLN A 232 -7.39 -0.71 11.50
N LEU A 233 -7.72 0.14 10.53
CA LEU A 233 -7.21 1.49 10.38
C LEU A 233 -8.35 2.47 10.64
N ARG A 234 -8.29 3.16 11.77
CA ARG A 234 -9.31 4.12 12.20
C ARG A 234 -8.69 5.45 12.61
N GLY A 235 -9.43 6.52 12.45
CA GLY A 235 -8.96 7.85 12.77
C GLY A 235 -9.73 8.92 12.01
N SER A 236 -9.37 10.16 12.27
CA SER A 236 -9.83 11.33 11.53
C SER A 236 -8.87 12.50 11.72
N GLY A 237 -8.89 13.43 10.77
CA GLY A 237 -8.00 14.58 10.70
C GLY A 237 -6.54 14.16 10.83
N ASN A 238 -5.91 14.56 11.94
CA ASN A 238 -4.49 14.33 12.25
C ASN A 238 -4.22 13.06 13.08
N ARG A 239 -5.23 12.35 13.56
CA ARG A 239 -5.03 11.26 14.54
C ARG A 239 -5.55 9.95 13.99
N TRP A 240 -4.62 9.04 13.74
CA TRP A 240 -4.89 7.72 13.16
C TRP A 240 -4.30 6.63 14.04
N SER A 241 -4.92 5.46 13.98
CA SER A 241 -4.47 4.25 14.67
C SER A 241 -4.63 3.06 13.75
N LEU A 242 -3.54 2.34 13.54
CA LEU A 242 -3.48 1.08 12.83
C LEU A 242 -3.23 -0.03 13.83
N GLN A 243 -4.22 -0.91 13.97
CA GLN A 243 -4.14 -2.09 14.81
C GLN A 243 -4.17 -3.35 13.93
N TRP A 244 -3.27 -4.29 14.17
CA TRP A 244 -3.25 -5.57 13.47
C TRP A 244 -2.77 -6.70 14.37
N ASN A 245 -3.16 -7.92 14.03
CA ASN A 245 -2.55 -9.13 14.58
C ASN A 245 -1.53 -9.70 13.59
N GLY A 246 -0.58 -10.48 14.09
CA GLY A 246 0.44 -11.14 13.27
C GLY A 246 1.46 -10.16 12.67
N PHE A 247 2.01 -10.56 11.52
CA PHE A 247 3.07 -9.85 10.82
C PHE A 247 2.53 -8.70 9.96
N PRO A 248 3.26 -7.56 9.81
CA PRO A 248 4.63 -7.26 10.24
C PRO A 248 4.79 -6.92 11.72
N PHE A 249 6.03 -6.87 12.22
CA PHE A 249 6.28 -6.30 13.55
C PHE A 249 6.05 -4.78 13.53
N VAL A 250 5.59 -4.22 14.65
CA VAL A 250 5.34 -2.78 14.79
C VAL A 250 6.58 -1.95 14.44
N GLU A 251 7.75 -2.39 14.91
CA GLU A 251 9.04 -1.76 14.62
C GLU A 251 9.35 -1.71 13.12
N ASP A 252 8.99 -2.76 12.38
CA ASP A 252 9.23 -2.83 10.94
C ASP A 252 8.33 -1.84 10.19
N VAL A 253 7.06 -1.71 10.58
CA VAL A 253 6.15 -0.71 10.01
C VAL A 253 6.67 0.70 10.29
N ALA A 254 7.07 0.98 11.53
CA ALA A 254 7.65 2.26 11.91
C ALA A 254 8.93 2.56 11.09
N ALA A 255 9.82 1.59 10.94
CA ALA A 255 11.04 1.70 10.14
C ALA A 255 10.73 1.96 8.66
N SER A 256 9.78 1.25 8.07
CA SER A 256 9.42 1.47 6.65
C SER A 256 8.96 2.90 6.38
N LEU A 257 8.30 3.53 7.36
CA LEU A 257 7.80 4.90 7.25
C LEU A 257 8.84 5.96 7.60
N THR A 258 9.97 5.63 8.23
CA THR A 258 10.90 6.64 8.80
C THR A 258 12.37 6.44 8.44
N ALA A 259 12.79 5.23 8.07
CA ALA A 259 14.19 4.91 7.78
C ALA A 259 14.66 5.52 6.47
N SER A 260 15.78 6.24 6.49
CA SER A 260 16.40 6.74 5.26
C SER A 260 16.96 5.59 4.40
N PRO A 261 16.83 5.63 3.07
CA PRO A 261 16.20 6.66 2.25
C PRO A 261 14.74 6.36 1.86
N ILE A 262 14.14 5.29 2.40
CA ILE A 262 12.80 4.82 2.01
C ILE A 262 11.66 5.51 2.78
N GLY A 263 11.88 6.03 3.98
CA GLY A 263 10.85 6.62 4.81
C GLY A 263 10.17 7.83 4.18
N VAL A 264 8.99 8.17 4.70
CA VAL A 264 8.30 9.41 4.35
C VAL A 264 9.15 10.57 4.87
N SER A 265 9.50 11.51 3.99
CA SER A 265 10.38 12.62 4.38
C SER A 265 9.83 13.41 5.56
N SER A 266 10.69 13.63 6.56
CA SER A 266 10.38 14.28 7.85
C SER A 266 9.48 13.48 8.80
N ALA A 267 9.15 12.22 8.48
CA ALA A 267 8.49 11.36 9.44
C ALA A 267 9.48 10.86 10.51
N SER A 268 9.01 10.77 11.74
CA SER A 268 9.79 10.26 12.88
C SER A 268 8.98 9.25 13.68
N ALA A 269 9.63 8.22 14.22
CA ALA A 269 9.00 7.24 15.08
C ALA A 269 9.39 7.48 16.55
N HIS A 270 8.43 7.25 17.45
CA HIS A 270 8.63 7.25 18.88
C HIS A 270 8.02 5.98 19.47
N ASP A 271 8.79 5.28 20.31
CA ASP A 271 8.29 4.14 21.08
C ASP A 271 7.60 4.65 22.35
N ALA A 272 6.30 4.42 22.46
CA ALA A 272 5.50 4.81 23.61
C ALA A 272 5.37 3.68 24.66
N GLY A 273 6.05 2.55 24.45
CA GLY A 273 6.04 1.37 25.33
C GLY A 273 5.00 0.34 24.90
N ASP A 274 3.72 0.68 24.90
CA ASP A 274 2.62 -0.21 24.47
C ASP A 274 2.32 -0.12 22.97
N HIS A 275 2.71 0.98 22.31
CA HIS A 275 2.60 1.18 20.87
C HIS A 275 3.78 1.99 20.31
N HIS A 276 3.89 2.07 18.98
CA HIS A 276 4.72 3.07 18.32
C HIS A 276 3.88 4.22 17.78
N GLU A 277 4.42 5.43 17.78
CA GLU A 277 3.84 6.59 17.12
C GLU A 277 4.73 7.03 15.97
N VAL A 278 4.21 7.03 14.74
CA VAL A 278 4.84 7.70 13.60
C VAL A 278 4.22 9.08 13.45
N ARG A 279 5.06 10.11 13.49
CA ARG A 279 4.64 11.52 13.42
C ARG A 279 5.14 12.15 12.12
N LEU A 280 4.30 12.98 11.51
CA LEU A 280 4.63 13.81 10.36
C LEU A 280 3.88 15.14 10.49
N GLY A 281 4.61 16.24 10.66
CA GLY A 281 3.99 17.55 10.91
C GLY A 281 3.00 17.47 12.09
N SER A 282 1.71 17.74 11.84
CA SER A 282 0.66 17.63 12.86
C SER A 282 0.02 16.24 12.97
N ALA A 283 0.29 15.33 12.04
CA ALA A 283 -0.31 14.01 12.00
C ALA A 283 0.43 12.99 12.88
N ILE A 284 -0.33 12.11 13.52
CA ILE A 284 0.14 10.99 14.34
C ILE A 284 -0.56 9.72 13.88
N LEU A 285 0.23 8.71 13.53
CA LEU A 285 -0.22 7.34 13.30
C LEU A 285 0.28 6.45 14.44
N ARG A 286 -0.65 5.98 15.27
CA ARG A 286 -0.38 4.96 16.28
C ARG A 286 -0.35 3.58 15.64
N LEU A 287 0.65 2.79 15.99
CA LEU A 287 0.88 1.44 15.46
C LEU A 287 0.80 0.44 16.61
N ILE A 288 -0.19 -0.45 16.54
CA ILE A 288 -0.50 -1.43 17.58
C ILE A 288 -0.52 -2.82 16.95
N GLY A 289 0.38 -3.69 17.39
CA GLY A 289 0.50 -5.03 16.84
C GLY A 289 1.59 -5.82 17.55
N GLN A 290 2.00 -6.93 16.95
CA GLN A 290 3.07 -7.75 17.50
C GLN A 290 4.39 -6.98 17.49
N ARG A 291 5.12 -7.01 18.60
CA ARG A 291 6.45 -6.41 18.71
C ARG A 291 7.52 -7.46 18.40
N GLY A 292 8.56 -7.05 17.69
CA GLY A 292 9.72 -7.90 17.46
C GLY A 292 10.38 -8.24 18.80
N SER A 293 10.66 -9.53 19.06
CA SER A 293 11.44 -9.89 20.25
C SER A 293 12.84 -9.27 20.11
N LEU A 294 13.11 -8.22 20.90
CA LEU A 294 14.47 -7.78 21.12
C LEU A 294 15.19 -8.96 21.76
N LYS A 295 15.98 -9.72 20.99
CA LYS A 295 17.07 -10.49 21.57
C LYS A 295 18.00 -9.46 22.20
N ARG A 296 17.75 -9.10 23.47
CA ARG A 296 18.81 -8.66 24.37
C ARG A 296 19.83 -9.79 24.26
N LYS A 297 20.98 -9.52 23.64
CA LYS A 297 22.17 -10.30 23.91
C LYS A 297 22.40 -10.15 25.41
N SER A 298 21.86 -11.05 26.21
CA SER A 298 22.31 -11.28 27.57
C SER A 298 23.74 -11.78 27.43
N GLY A 299 24.68 -10.85 27.41
CA GLY A 299 26.06 -11.12 27.73
C GLY A 299 26.06 -11.61 29.18
N VAL A 300 25.96 -12.92 29.36
CA VAL A 300 26.41 -13.56 30.58
C VAL A 300 27.89 -13.73 30.41
N THR A 301 28.64 -12.89 31.12
CA THR A 301 30.03 -13.16 31.45
C THR A 301 30.13 -13.01 32.96
N LEU A 302 30.02 -14.12 33.67
CA LEU A 302 30.76 -14.42 34.89
C LEU A 302 31.02 -15.93 34.88
#